data_AF-A0AAE2TMA1-F1
#
_entry.id   AF-A0AAE2TMA1-F1
#
_cell.length_a   1.000
_cell.length_b   1.000
_cell.length_c   1.000
_cell.angle_alpha   90.00
_cell.angle_beta   90.00
_cell.angle_gamma   90.00
#
_symmetry.space_group_name_H-M   'P 1'
#
loop_
_entity.id
_entity.type
_entity.pdbx_description
1 polymer ?
#
loop_
_entity_poly.entity_id
_entity_poly.type
_entity_poly.pdbx_seq_one_letter_code
_entity_poly.pdbx_strand_id
1 'polypeptide(L)' 'MFSGQKLYISVMKDLYNNEIAAYQISRRNDLKLVVDTLKKQRKNGMM' A
#
# COMPACT_ATOMS: atom_id res chain seq x y z
N MET A 1 10.54 -2.86 16.94
CA MET A 1 10.87 -4.02 16.07
C MET A 1 9.95 -5.17 16.43
N PHE A 2 9.00 -5.56 15.57
CA PHE A 2 8.24 -6.80 15.78
C PHE A 2 9.16 -7.99 15.43
N SER A 3 9.78 -8.59 16.45
CA SER A 3 10.48 -9.89 16.38
C SER A 3 11.61 -10.01 15.33
N GLY A 4 12.33 -8.93 15.04
CA GLY A 4 13.44 -8.94 14.06
C GLY A 4 13.02 -9.07 12.59
N GLN A 5 11.70 -9.05 12.29
CA GLN A 5 11.21 -9.12 10.92
C GLN A 5 11.02 -7.72 10.34
N LYS A 6 11.60 -7.50 9.14
CA LYS A 6 11.41 -6.27 8.37
C LYS A 6 9.99 -6.27 7.78
N LEU A 7 9.28 -5.17 7.99
CA LEU A 7 8.00 -4.89 7.38
C LEU A 7 8.19 -3.78 6.33
N TYR A 8 7.57 -3.98 5.18
CA TYR A 8 7.58 -3.06 4.06
C TYR A 8 6.16 -2.58 3.85
N ILE A 9 6.02 -1.29 3.56
CA ILE A 9 4.74 -0.65 3.29
C ILE A 9 4.76 -0.03 1.91
N SER A 10 3.70 -0.26 1.14
CA SER A 10 3.41 0.44 -0.10
C SER A 10 2.24 1.39 0.16
N VAL A 11 2.41 2.64 -0.25
CA VAL A 11 1.46 3.73 0.00
C VAL A 11 1.09 4.38 -1.32
N MET A 12 -0.18 4.68 -1.51
CA MET A 12 -0.69 5.56 -2.57
C MET A 12 -1.05 6.88 -1.95
N LYS A 13 -0.29 7.90 -2.34
CA LYS A 13 -0.52 9.28 -1.94
C LYS A 13 -1.18 10.01 -3.09
N ASP A 14 -2.30 10.65 -2.82
CA ASP A 14 -2.85 11.65 -3.72
C ASP A 14 -1.97 12.91 -3.61
N LEU A 15 -1.46 13.38 -4.75
CA LEU A 15 -0.55 14.52 -4.80
C LEU A 15 -1.28 15.86 -4.79
N TYR A 16 -2.58 15.89 -5.08
CA TYR A 16 -3.37 17.12 -5.12
C TYR A 16 -3.73 17.61 -3.71
N ASN A 17 -4.21 16.70 -2.85
CA ASN A 17 -4.61 17.03 -1.48
C ASN A 17 -3.64 16.48 -0.41
N ASN A 18 -2.57 15.79 -0.83
CA ASN A 18 -1.57 15.15 0.02
C ASN A 18 -2.10 14.00 0.91
N GLU A 19 -3.31 13.50 0.67
CA GLU A 19 -3.91 12.43 1.46
C GLU A 19 -3.38 11.04 1.08
N ILE A 20 -3.44 10.11 2.05
CA ILE A 20 -3.13 8.70 1.81
C ILE A 20 -4.40 8.02 1.34
N ALA A 21 -4.43 7.66 0.06
CA ALA A 21 -5.59 7.08 -0.58
C ALA A 21 -5.68 5.56 -0.35
N ALA A 22 -4.53 4.88 -0.29
CA ALA A 22 -4.47 3.44 0.04
C ALA A 22 -3.09 3.05 0.60
N TYR A 23 -3.07 1.95 1.36
CA TYR A 23 -1.82 1.33 1.81
C TYR A 23 -1.94 -0.20 1.91
N GLN A 24 -0.79 -0.86 1.79
CA GLN A 24 -0.61 -2.28 2.01
C GLN A 24 0.72 -2.55 2.70
N ILE A 25 0.73 -3.50 3.64
CA ILE A 25 1.92 -3.89 4.38
C ILE A 25 2.25 -5.36 4.06
N SER A 26 3.54 -5.66 3.89
CA SER A 26 4.03 -7.01 3.65
C SER A 26 5.37 -7.24 4.34
N ARG A 27 5.74 -8.50 4.53
CA ARG A 27 7.08 -8.89 5.01
C ARG A 27 8.12 -8.94 3.89
N ARG A 28 7.70 -8.75 2.64
CA ARG A 28 8.56 -8.76 1.44
C ARG A 28 8.42 -7.44 0.69
N ASN A 29 9.55 -6.90 0.23
CA ASN A 29 9.59 -5.73 -0.64
C ASN A 29 9.58 -6.19 -2.11
N ASP A 30 8.40 -6.50 -2.63
CA ASP A 30 8.23 -6.99 -3.99
C ASP A 30 7.23 -6.16 -4.80
N LEU A 31 7.26 -6.30 -6.13
CA LEU A 31 6.30 -5.64 -7.03
C LEU A 31 4.85 -6.05 -6.73
N LYS A 32 4.67 -7.24 -6.15
CA LYS A 32 3.35 -7.75 -5.75
C LYS A 32 2.72 -6.85 -4.69
N LEU A 33 3.49 -6.40 -3.70
CA LEU A 33 3.03 -5.42 -2.71
C LEU A 33 2.44 -4.15 -3.37
N VAL A 34 3.11 -3.61 -4.39
CA VAL A 34 2.67 -2.40 -5.09
C VAL A 34 1.39 -2.66 -5.91
N VAL A 35 1.36 -3.77 -6.64
CA VAL A 35 0.19 -4.17 -7.45
C VAL A 35 -1.04 -4.45 -6.57
N ASP A 36 -0.84 -5.02 -5.39
CA ASP A 36 -1.93 -5.29 -4.45
C ASP A 36 -2.49 -3.98 -3.85
N THR A 37 -1.65 -2.98 -3.57
CA THR A 37 -2.12 -1.63 -3.21
C THR A 37 -2.97 -1.02 -4.33
N LEU A 38 -2.58 -1.20 -5.61
CA LEU A 38 -3.31 -0.65 -6.77
C LEU A 38 -4.69 -1.29 -6.92
N LYS A 39 -4.78 -2.61 -6.73
CA LYS A 39 -6.04 -3.36 -6.80
C LYS A 39 -7.00 -2.97 -5.67
N LYS A 40 -6.47 -2.71 -4.47
CA LYS A 40 -7.26 -2.28 -3.31
C LYS A 40 -7.95 -0.94 -3.59
N GLN A 41 -7.24 -0.02 -4.23
CA GLN A 41 -7.81 1.28 -4.58
C GLN A 41 -8.90 1.18 -5.66
N ARG A 42 -8.70 0.34 -6.69
CA ARG A 42 -9.71 0.16 -7.74
C ARG A 42 -11.04 -0.40 -7.23
N LYS A 43 -11.04 -1.17 -6.14
CA LYS A 43 -12.26 -1.68 -5.49
C LYS A 43 -13.02 -0.60 -4.73
N ASN A 44 -12.34 0.40 -4.18
CA ASN A 44 -12.99 1.46 -3.38
C ASN A 44 -13.53 2.63 -4.23
N GLY A 45 -13.04 2.82 -5.46
CA GLY A 45 -13.53 3.85 -6.39
C GLY A 45 -14.70 3.42 -7.29
N MET A 46 -15.21 2.19 -7.15
CA MET A 46 -16.33 1.64 -7.92
C MET A 46 -17.51 1.23 -7.04
N MET A 47 -17.61 1.77 -5.81
CA MET A 47 -18.78 1.63 -4.93
C MET A 47 -19.51 2.97 -4.81
#